data_AF-A0A2G2DJ22-F1
#
_entry.id   AF-A0A2G2DJ22-F1
#
_cell.length_a   1.000
_cell.length_b   1.000
_cell.length_c   1.000
_cell.angle_alpha   90.00
_cell.angle_beta   90.00
_cell.angle_gamma   90.00
#
_symmetry.space_group_name_H-M   'P 1'
#
loop_
_entity.id
_entity.type
_entity.pdbx_description
1 polymer ?
#
loop_
_entity_poly.entity_id
_entity_poly.type
_entity_poly.pdbx_seq_one_letter_code
_entity_poly.pdbx_strand_id
1 'polypeptide(L)' 'MKLLAVLLALLRLAGMIFGWWGMETVAGRRQFDEMAGIIPLVTGVVSFILLLVAAGLYYLANR' A
#
# COMPACT_ATOMS: atom_id res chain seq x y z
N MET A 1 12.15 14.36 -9.48
CA MET A 1 10.74 14.18 -9.06
C MET A 1 10.10 12.92 -9.64
N LYS A 2 10.17 12.68 -10.97
CA LYS A 2 9.55 11.50 -11.61
C LYS A 2 10.02 10.15 -11.07
N LEU A 3 11.35 9.93 -11.00
CA LEU A 3 11.91 8.69 -10.46
C LEU A 3 11.46 8.44 -9.02
N LEU A 4 11.49 9.47 -8.17
CA LEU A 4 11.00 9.39 -6.79
C LEU A 4 9.50 9.01 -6.74
N ALA A 5 8.66 9.61 -7.58
CA ALA A 5 7.24 9.28 -7.65
C ALA A 5 7.00 7.83 -8.09
N VAL A 6 7.79 7.31 -9.04
CA VAL A 6 7.74 5.91 -9.47
C VAL A 6 8.17 4.98 -8.33
N LEU A 7 9.26 5.28 -7.64
CA LEU A 7 9.72 4.47 -6.50
C LEU A 7 8.70 4.46 -5.36
N LEU A 8 8.09 5.61 -5.07
CA LEU A 8 7.01 5.71 -4.09
C LEU A 8 5.80 4.88 -4.51
N ALA A 9 5.39 4.93 -5.78
CA ALA A 9 4.28 4.13 -6.29
C ALA A 9 4.54 2.63 -6.13
N LEU A 10 5.74 2.15 -6.49
CA LEU A 10 6.13 0.75 -6.32
C LEU A 10 6.11 0.31 -4.85
N LEU A 11 6.61 1.15 -3.95
CA LEU A 11 6.57 0.87 -2.51
C LEU A 11 5.13 0.74 -2.00
N ARG A 12 4.20 1.58 -2.50
CA ARG A 12 2.79 1.50 -2.11
C ARG A 12 2.07 0.30 -2.69
N LEU A 13 2.43 -0.14 -3.89
CA LEU A 13 1.94 -1.41 -4.43
C LEU A 13 2.33 -2.59 -3.53
N ALA A 14 3.57 -2.62 -3.02
CA ALA A 14 3.99 -3.65 -2.07
C ALA A 14 3.16 -3.61 -0.76
N GLY A 15 2.85 -2.41 -0.25
CA GLY A 15 1.98 -2.24 0.92
C GLY A 15 0.53 -2.69 0.68
N MET A 16 -0.01 -2.49 -0.52
CA MET A 16 -1.31 -3.02 -0.92
C MET A 16 -1.31 -4.54 -1.02
N ILE A 17 -0.26 -5.13 -1.61
CA ILE A 17 -0.08 -6.59 -1.67
C ILE A 17 -0.01 -7.17 -0.25
N PHE A 18 0.72 -6.52 0.65
CA PHE A 18 0.77 -6.93 2.06
C PHE A 18 -0.61 -6.85 2.73
N GLY A 19 -1.36 -5.76 2.51
CA GLY A 19 -2.71 -5.61 3.06
C GLY A 19 -3.67 -6.69 2.56
N TRP A 20 -3.66 -6.95 1.24
CA TRP A 20 -4.45 -8.04 0.65
C TRP A 20 -4.02 -9.40 1.21
N TRP A 21 -2.72 -9.69 1.25
CA TRP A 21 -2.21 -10.95 1.76
C TRP A 21 -2.61 -11.18 3.22
N GLY A 22 -2.46 -10.16 4.07
CA GLY A 22 -2.77 -10.22 5.49
C GLY A 22 -4.26 -10.41 5.80
N MET A 23 -5.15 -9.90 4.94
CA MET A 23 -6.61 -10.00 5.11
C MET A 23 -7.20 -11.24 4.43
N GLU A 24 -6.76 -11.57 3.22
CA GLU A 24 -7.44 -12.53 2.36
C GLU A 24 -6.84 -13.94 2.42
N THR A 25 -5.58 -14.09 2.84
CA THR A 25 -4.95 -15.41 2.93
C THR A 25 -5.06 -16.02 4.33
N VAL A 26 -5.14 -17.36 4.38
CA VAL A 26 -5.18 -18.11 5.65
C VAL A 26 -3.90 -17.88 6.46
N ALA A 27 -2.74 -17.83 5.79
CA ALA A 27 -1.45 -17.59 6.45
C ALA A 27 -1.39 -16.17 7.04
N GLY A 28 -1.81 -15.16 6.28
CA GLY A 28 -1.85 -13.77 6.73
C GLY A 28 -2.81 -13.56 7.90
N ARG A 29 -4.04 -14.09 7.80
CA ARG A 29 -5.02 -13.98 8.90
C ARG A 29 -4.54 -14.63 10.18
N ARG A 30 -3.91 -15.81 10.11
CA ARG A 30 -3.31 -16.46 11.29
C ARG A 30 -2.22 -15.63 11.95
N GLN A 31 -1.48 -14.84 11.17
CA GLN A 31 -0.40 -14.00 11.70
C GLN A 31 -0.90 -12.69 12.33
N PHE A 32 -2.07 -12.19 11.92
CA PHE A 32 -2.64 -10.92 12.39
C PHE A 32 -4.01 -11.06 13.07
N ASP A 33 -4.32 -12.25 13.59
CA ASP A 33 -5.61 -12.60 14.18
C ASP A 33 -5.86 -11.82 15.48
N GLU A 34 -4.79 -11.52 16.23
CA GLU A 34 -4.84 -10.89 17.56
C GLU A 34 -5.49 -9.50 17.58
N MET A 35 -5.62 -8.83 16.43
CA MET A 35 -6.23 -7.51 16.31
C MET A 35 -7.27 -7.43 15.18
N ALA A 36 -7.95 -8.54 14.87
CA ALA A 36 -8.91 -8.62 13.78
C ALA A 36 -8.35 -8.12 12.42
N GLY A 37 -7.05 -8.31 12.18
CA GLY A 37 -6.41 -7.87 10.93
C GLY A 37 -6.25 -6.36 10.77
N ILE A 38 -6.32 -5.56 11.85
CA ILE A 38 -6.22 -4.09 11.74
C ILE A 38 -4.92 -3.61 11.08
N ILE A 39 -3.80 -4.29 11.34
CA ILE A 39 -2.48 -3.95 10.79
C ILE A 39 -2.46 -4.07 9.25
N PRO A 40 -2.79 -5.23 8.65
CA PRO A 40 -2.85 -5.34 7.20
C PRO A 40 -3.93 -4.46 6.57
N LEU A 41 -5.10 -4.30 7.22
CA LEU A 41 -6.15 -3.39 6.73
C LEU A 41 -5.66 -1.94 6.62
N VAL A 42 -5.15 -1.37 7.72
CA VAL A 42 -4.65 0.02 7.76
C VAL A 42 -3.50 0.20 6.78
N THR A 43 -2.59 -0.77 6.72
CA THR A 43 -1.46 -0.74 5.77
C THR A 43 -1.94 -0.71 4.33
N GLY A 44 -2.93 -1.53 3.97
CA GLY A 44 -3.53 -1.54 2.64
C GLY A 44 -4.20 -0.21 2.28
N VAL A 45 -5.05 0.31 3.18
CA VAL A 45 -5.77 1.58 2.99
C VAL A 45 -4.82 2.77 2.85
N VAL A 46 -3.86 2.91 3.77
CA VAL A 46 -2.86 3.99 3.72
C VAL A 46 -1.99 3.87 2.47
N SER A 47 -1.64 2.66 2.06
CA SER A 47 -0.88 2.45 0.83
C SER A 47 -1.66 2.88 -0.41
N PHE A 48 -2.96 2.58 -0.48
CA PHE A 48 -3.81 3.06 -1.57
C PHE A 48 -3.87 4.59 -1.63
N ILE A 49 -4.09 5.27 -0.51
CA ILE A 49 -4.11 6.74 -0.45
C ILE A 49 -2.77 7.31 -0.93
N LEU A 50 -1.65 6.76 -0.45
CA LEU A 50 -0.32 7.24 -0.82
C LEU A 50 0.06 6.91 -2.28
N LEU A 51 -0.53 5.88 -2.88
CA LEU A 51 -0.39 5.61 -4.31
C LEU A 51 -1.02 6.73 -5.14
N LEU A 52 -2.20 7.23 -4.73
CA LEU A 52 -2.86 8.38 -5.38
C LEU A 52 -2.00 9.65 -5.27
N VAL A 53 -1.38 9.88 -4.11
CA VAL A 53 -0.44 11.00 -3.91
C VAL A 53 0.77 10.86 -4.84
N ALA A 54 1.35 9.66 -4.94
CA ALA A 54 2.48 9.41 -5.84
C ALA A 54 2.09 9.66 -7.31
N ALA A 55 0.89 9.27 -7.73
CA ALA A 55 0.37 9.55 -9.06
C ALA A 55 0.22 11.06 -9.32
N GLY A 56 -0.31 11.81 -8.34
CA GLY A 56 -0.40 13.29 -8.42
C GLY A 56 0.96 13.96 -8.53
N LEU A 57 1.96 13.51 -7.77
CA LEU A 57 3.34 14.00 -7.85
C LEU A 57 3.98 13.69 -9.21
N TYR A 58 3.73 12.50 -9.76
CA TYR A 58 4.20 12.14 -11.09
C TYR A 58 3.59 13.04 -12.16
N TYR A 59 2.27 13.25 -12.11
CA TYR A 59 1.56 14.14 -13.03
C TYR A 59 2.11 15.58 -12.96
N LEU A 60 2.26 16.13 -11.76
CA LEU A 60 2.81 17.48 -11.59
C LEU A 60 4.25 17.60 -12.09
N ALA A 61 5.07 16.56 -11.92
CA ALA A 61 6.43 16.52 -12.43
C ALA A 61 6.53 16.35 -13.95
N ASN A 62 5.43 15.99 -14.62
CA ASN A 62 5.34 15.79 -16.07
C ASN A 62 4.73 16.98 -16.82
N ARG A 63 4.17 17.94 -16.09
CA ARG A 63 3.67 19.22 -16.60
C ARG A 63 4.81 20.22 -16.73
#